data_AF-A0A1S8ZQG3-F1
#
_entry.id   AF-A0A1S8ZQG3-F1
#
_cell.length_a   1.000
_cell.length_b   1.000
_cell.length_c   1.000
_cell.angle_alpha   90.00
_cell.angle_beta   90.00
_cell.angle_gamma   90.00
#
_symmetry.space_group_name_H-M   'P 1'
#
loop_
_entity.id
_entity.type
_entity.pdbx_description
1 polymer ?
#
loop_
_entity_poly.entity_id
_entity_poly.type
_entity_poly.pdbx_seq_one_letter_code
_entity_poly.pdbx_strand_id
1 'polypeptide(L)' 'MKKEHRVILDLLEEYLEKNPSLRFGQALFNLGVNQFQETTDPRNPNYNLRDIHSDHDLDIIERIKNQLIWFESQRSK' A
#
# COMPACT_ATOMS: atom_id res chain seq x y z
N MET A 1 19.76 5.40 -3.03
CA MET A 1 18.37 5.75 -2.65
C MET A 1 17.91 6.88 -3.56
N LYS A 2 16.78 6.71 -4.26
CA LYS A 2 16.22 7.75 -5.15
C LYS A 2 15.28 8.67 -4.37
N LYS A 3 14.82 9.75 -5.01
CA LYS A 3 13.85 10.69 -4.41
C LYS A 3 12.53 9.97 -4.08
N GLU A 4 12.08 9.11 -4.98
CA GLU A 4 10.85 8.35 -4.86
C GLU A 4 10.92 7.38 -3.67
N HIS A 5 12.07 6.75 -3.45
CA HIS A 5 12.27 5.87 -2.29
C HIS A 5 12.07 6.63 -0.98
N ARG A 6 12.59 7.87 -0.88
CA ARG A 6 12.40 8.72 0.29
C ARG A 6 10.92 9.06 0.48
N VAL A 7 10.22 9.44 -0.58
CA VAL A 7 8.78 9.73 -0.53
C VAL A 7 7.98 8.53 -0.02
N ILE A 8 8.30 7.32 -0.50
CA ILE A 8 7.63 6.09 -0.03
C ILE A 8 7.89 5.86 1.46
N LEU A 9 9.13 6.04 1.92
CA LEU A 9 9.49 5.88 3.33
C LEU A 9 8.78 6.90 4.22
N ASP A 10 8.76 8.18 3.82
CA ASP A 10 8.11 9.25 4.58
C ASP A 10 6.60 9.00 4.72
N LEU A 11 5.93 8.52 3.65
CA LEU A 11 4.51 8.15 3.67
C LEU A 11 4.24 6.94 4.59
N LEU A 12 5.13 5.95 4.58
CA LEU A 12 5.03 4.77 5.45
C LEU A 12 5.21 5.15 6.92
N GLU A 13 6.20 5.99 7.21
CA GLU A 13 6.48 6.51 8.55
C GLU A 13 5.26 7.26 9.10
N GLU A 14 4.75 8.25 8.36
CA GLU A 14 3.57 9.03 8.77
C GLU A 14 2.34 8.13 9.02
N TYR A 15 2.12 7.12 8.17
CA TYR A 15 1.00 6.19 8.35
C TYR A 15 1.16 5.31 9.60
N LEU A 16 2.36 4.83 9.89
CA LEU A 16 2.64 4.01 11.08
C LEU A 16 2.61 4.82 12.37
N GLU A 17 3.07 6.07 12.36
CA GLU A 17 2.95 6.98 13.50
C GLU A 17 1.48 7.23 13.87
N LYS A 18 0.61 7.39 12.87
CA LYS A 18 -0.84 7.52 13.08
C LYS A 18 -1.52 6.21 13.51
N ASN A 19 -0.88 5.06 13.28
CA ASN A 19 -1.46 3.73 13.50
C ASN A 19 -0.47 2.79 14.23
N PRO A 20 -0.06 3.10 15.47
CA PRO A 20 1.03 2.40 16.16
C PRO A 20 0.73 0.93 16.49
N SER A 21 -0.53 0.49 16.39
CA SER A 21 -0.92 -0.91 16.59
C SER A 21 -0.66 -1.79 15.36
N LEU A 22 -0.44 -1.21 14.18
CA LEU A 22 -0.18 -1.96 12.96
C LEU A 22 1.25 -2.52 12.97
N ARG A 23 1.38 -3.77 12.56
CA ARG A 23 2.70 -4.33 12.22
C ARG A 23 3.18 -3.72 10.92
N PHE A 24 4.49 -3.53 10.77
CA PHE A 24 5.10 -2.96 9.57
C PHE A 24 4.61 -3.62 8.27
N GLY A 25 4.57 -4.95 8.22
CA GLY A 25 4.06 -5.68 7.06
C GLY A 25 2.61 -5.36 6.71
N GLN A 26 1.74 -5.12 7.71
CA GLN A 26 0.35 -4.73 7.46
C GLN A 26 0.29 -3.34 6.82
N ALA A 27 1.15 -2.40 7.22
CA ALA A 27 1.23 -1.09 6.58
C ALA A 27 1.62 -1.20 5.10
N LEU A 28 2.56 -2.10 4.75
CA LEU A 28 2.93 -2.33 3.35
C LEU A 28 1.75 -2.79 2.48
N PHE A 29 0.89 -3.66 3.01
CA PHE A 29 -0.30 -4.11 2.29
C PHE A 29 -1.42 -3.07 2.29
N ASN A 30 -1.69 -2.44 3.44
CA ASN A 30 -2.73 -1.42 3.57
C ASN A 30 -2.50 -0.23 2.63
N LEU A 31 -1.24 0.19 2.47
CA LEU A 31 -0.87 1.28 1.58
C LEU A 31 -0.65 0.81 0.12
N GLY A 32 -0.82 -0.47 -0.19
CA GLY A 32 -0.65 -0.99 -1.55
C GLY A 32 0.79 -0.95 -2.08
N VAL A 33 1.79 -0.94 -1.18
CA VAL A 33 3.21 -1.14 -1.53
C VAL A 33 3.39 -2.57 -2.00
N ASN A 34 2.91 -3.52 -1.21
CA ASN A 34 2.75 -4.92 -1.60
C ASN A 34 1.27 -5.20 -1.84
N GLN A 35 0.98 -6.15 -2.73
CA GLN A 35 -0.39 -6.53 -3.07
C GLN A 35 -0.47 -8.04 -3.32
N PHE A 36 -1.66 -8.61 -3.14
CA PHE A 36 -1.99 -9.90 -3.73
C PHE A 36 -2.27 -9.72 -5.22
N GLN A 37 -2.07 -10.77 -6.01
CA GLN A 37 -2.54 -10.79 -7.39
C GLN A 37 -4.06 -10.59 -7.40
N GLU A 38 -4.56 -9.83 -8.39
CA GLU A 38 -6.00 -9.72 -8.58
C GLU A 38 -6.58 -11.10 -8.86
N THR A 39 -7.52 -11.53 -8.02
CA THR A 39 -8.25 -12.77 -8.26
C THR A 39 -9.42 -12.48 -9.19
N THR A 40 -9.55 -13.29 -10.24
CA THR A 40 -10.72 -13.23 -11.14
C THR A 40 -11.92 -13.99 -10.57
N ASP A 41 -11.72 -14.87 -9.58
CA ASP A 41 -12.80 -15.57 -8.87
C ASP A 41 -12.68 -15.36 -7.35
N PRO A 42 -13.59 -14.59 -6.72
CA PRO A 42 -13.57 -14.36 -5.28
C PRO A 42 -13.92 -15.61 -4.45
N ARG A 43 -14.44 -16.68 -5.06
CA ARG A 43 -14.72 -17.96 -4.39
C ARG A 43 -13.48 -18.86 -4.31
N ASN A 44 -12.45 -18.56 -5.09
CA ASN A 44 -11.17 -19.24 -5.08
C ASN A 44 -10.04 -18.19 -5.03
N PRO A 45 -9.87 -17.52 -3.89
CA PRO A 45 -8.90 -16.44 -3.77
C PRO A 45 -7.48 -16.97 -4.01
N ASN A 46 -6.82 -16.43 -5.04
CA ASN A 46 -5.42 -16.69 -5.25
C ASN A 46 -4.58 -15.80 -4.34
N TYR A 47 -4.03 -16.37 -3.25
CA TYR A 47 -3.19 -15.65 -2.28
C TYR A 47 -1.75 -15.42 -2.76
N ASN A 48 -1.48 -15.57 -4.05
CA ASN A 48 -0.18 -15.25 -4.61
C ASN A 48 0.11 -13.76 -4.45
N LEU A 49 1.35 -13.44 -4.08
CA LEU A 49 1.83 -12.07 -4.09
C LEU A 49 1.95 -11.59 -5.54
N ARG A 50 1.52 -10.34 -5.77
CA ARG A 50 1.76 -9.65 -7.03
C ARG A 50 3.26 -9.53 -7.24
N ASP A 51 3.70 -9.82 -8.46
CA ASP A 51 5.07 -9.49 -8.85
C ASP A 51 5.21 -7.98 -8.98
N ILE A 52 6.12 -7.42 -8.18
CA ILE A 52 6.42 -5.98 -8.12
C ILE A 52 7.78 -5.66 -8.76
N HIS A 53 8.46 -6.63 -9.39
CA HIS A 53 9.76 -6.41 -10.01
C HIS A 53 9.71 -5.34 -11.12
N SER A 54 8.58 -5.23 -11.82
CA SER A 54 8.35 -4.26 -12.90
C SER A 54 7.55 -3.03 -12.47
N ASP A 55 7.18 -2.92 -11.19
CA ASP A 55 6.46 -1.75 -10.68
C ASP A 55 7.42 -0.56 -10.59
N HIS A 56 7.00 0.60 -11.11
CA HIS A 56 7.79 1.82 -10.96
C HIS A 56 7.52 2.44 -9.59
N ASP A 57 8.54 3.09 -9.02
CA ASP A 57 8.42 3.78 -7.73
C ASP A 57 7.27 4.82 -7.73
N LEU A 58 7.01 5.45 -8.88
CA LEU A 58 5.91 6.40 -9.06
C LEU A 58 4.53 5.73 -8.96
N ASP A 59 4.37 4.54 -9.53
CA ASP A 59 3.12 3.77 -9.47
C ASP A 59 2.82 3.40 -8.01
N ILE A 60 3.85 3.02 -7.25
CA ILE A 60 3.73 2.73 -5.81
C ILE A 60 3.28 3.99 -5.06
N ILE A 61 3.89 5.15 -5.32
CA ILE A 61 3.51 6.42 -4.67
C ILE A 61 2.04 6.78 -4.97
N GLU A 62 1.60 6.61 -6.21
CA GLU A 62 0.21 6.87 -6.60
C GLU A 62 -0.76 5.96 -5.85
N ARG A 63 -0.46 4.66 -5.75
CA ARG A 63 -1.27 3.70 -4.98
C ARG A 63 -1.36 4.08 -3.51
N ILE A 64 -0.24 4.44 -2.88
CA ILE A 64 -0.23 4.88 -1.48
C ILE A 64 -1.16 6.08 -1.28
N LYS A 65 -1.04 7.10 -2.14
CA LYS A 65 -1.89 8.30 -2.08
C LYS A 65 -3.37 7.98 -2.25
N ASN A 66 -3.70 7.12 -3.21
CA ASN A 66 -5.08 6.70 -3.45
C ASN A 66 -5.66 5.94 -2.24
N GLN A 67 -4.86 5.08 -1.59
CA GLN A 67 -5.28 4.39 -0.36
C GLN A 67 -5.54 5.36 0.80
N LEU A 68 -4.66 6.36 0.99
CA LEU A 68 -4.84 7.38 2.03
C LEU A 68 -6.12 8.19 1.82
N ILE A 69 -6.38 8.64 0.59
CA ILE A 69 -7.63 9.34 0.21
C ILE A 69 -8.84 8.44 0.49
N TRP A 70 -8.76 7.17 0.13
CA TRP A 70 -9.84 6.22 0.39
C TRP A 70 -10.11 6.06 1.89
N PHE A 71 -9.09 5.90 2.73
CA PHE A 71 -9.25 5.82 4.19
C PHE A 71 -9.90 7.09 4.77
N GLU A 72 -9.49 8.27 4.33
CA GLU A 72 -10.08 9.55 4.75
C GLU A 72 -11.56 9.65 4.36
N SER A 73 -11.92 9.20 3.15
CA SER A 73 -13.30 9.18 2.68
C SER A 73 -14.20 8.25 3.49
N GLN A 74 -13.65 7.15 4.06
CA GLN A 74 -14.41 6.25 4.92
C GLN A 74 -14.58 6.79 6.34
N ARG A 75 -13.68 7.64 6.83
CA ARG A 75 -13.79 8.27 8.17
C ARG A 75 -14.80 9.40 8.22
N SER A 76 -15.12 10.00 7.07
CA SER A 76 -16.07 11.11 6.95
C SER A 76 -17.52 10.66 6.75
N LYS A 77 -17.79 9.35 6.81
CA LYS A 77 -19.13 8.75 6.79
C LYS A 77 -19.56 8.37 8.19
#